data_AF-A0AAN7BUR3-F1
#
_entry.id   AF-A0AAN7BUR3-F1
#
_cell.length_a   1.000
_cell.length_b   1.000
_cell.length_c   1.000
_cell.angle_alpha   90.00
_cell.angle_beta   90.00
_cell.angle_gamma   90.00
#
_symmetry.space_group_name_H-M   'P 1'
#
loop_
_entity.id
_entity.type
_entity.pdbx_description
1 polymer ?
#
loop_
_entity_poly.entity_id
_entity_poly.type
_entity_poly.pdbx_seq_one_letter_code
_entity_poly.pdbx_strand_id
1 'polypeptide(L)'
;MAPKRTRDEDSDATKSKKPRTGFRVGPENLPDGAWKRKVTKIKKNLIQKAKIKKEYAKVKAQIEAEKEKHPVVNDPMLLLDAQEEEKHHHPEHTSEDNNTNDQPAPPSPQLHPSRQAMLDNPPTPASAPTAALDGSNPNLDDPTHPDRQPRRQQRKKLRPDYYSKELSAAQKAKEAAEKRQAEIERREKERQARIADRERFRKQMAKAKAPGFKDGKRKVGRESKLLLDRVQRIVGEGK
;
A
#
# COMPACT_ATOMS: atom_id res chain seq x y z
N MET A 1 -54.44 5.32 50.27
CA MET A 1 -53.50 4.20 50.03
C MET A 1 -52.14 4.79 49.72
N ALA A 2 -51.13 4.47 50.53
CA ALA A 2 -49.74 4.87 50.30
C ALA A 2 -48.87 3.60 50.19
N PRO A 3 -48.01 3.46 49.16
CA PRO A 3 -47.19 2.26 49.02
C PRO A 3 -46.11 2.23 50.10
N LYS A 4 -45.93 1.06 50.71
CA LYS A 4 -44.89 0.78 51.72
C LYS A 4 -43.50 0.92 51.07
N ARG A 5 -42.62 1.71 51.68
CA ARG A 5 -41.21 1.87 51.29
C ARG A 5 -40.49 0.53 51.43
N THR A 6 -39.86 0.04 50.35
CA THR A 6 -38.90 -1.06 50.41
C THR A 6 -37.59 -0.53 51.00
N ARG A 7 -37.13 -1.18 52.06
CA ARG A 7 -35.93 -0.87 52.82
C ARG A 7 -34.70 -1.08 51.94
N ASP A 8 -34.01 0.01 51.60
CA ASP A 8 -32.61 -0.02 51.17
C ASP A 8 -31.77 -0.36 52.40
N GLU A 9 -31.17 -1.54 52.44
CA GLU A 9 -29.97 -1.87 53.23
C GLU A 9 -29.26 -3.04 52.51
N ASP A 10 -28.15 -2.70 51.86
CA ASP A 10 -26.95 -3.51 51.67
C ASP A 10 -27.08 -4.97 51.20
N SER A 11 -27.04 -5.14 49.88
CA SER A 11 -26.24 -6.22 49.31
C SER A 11 -25.46 -5.73 48.09
N ASP A 12 -24.40 -4.95 48.35
CA ASP A 12 -23.22 -4.92 47.47
C ASP A 12 -22.53 -6.30 47.53
N ALA A 13 -23.26 -7.33 47.10
CA ALA A 13 -22.80 -8.70 47.01
C ALA A 13 -22.05 -8.85 45.69
N THR A 14 -20.80 -8.40 45.71
CA THR A 14 -19.67 -8.90 44.93
C THR A 14 -20.03 -9.41 43.53
N LYS A 15 -19.92 -8.54 42.52
CA LYS A 15 -19.84 -8.95 41.11
C LYS A 15 -18.78 -10.04 40.99
N SER A 16 -19.19 -11.30 40.93
CA SER A 16 -18.32 -12.45 40.78
C SER A 16 -17.50 -12.22 39.51
N LYS A 17 -16.21 -11.93 39.67
CA LYS A 17 -15.31 -11.67 38.55
C LYS A 17 -15.33 -12.92 37.67
N LYS A 18 -15.83 -12.77 36.43
CA LYS A 18 -15.82 -13.84 35.43
C LYS A 18 -14.41 -14.42 35.41
N PRO A 19 -14.22 -15.74 35.57
CA PRO A 19 -12.89 -16.33 35.59
C PRO A 19 -12.17 -15.89 34.31
N ARG A 20 -11.00 -15.27 34.47
CA ARG A 20 -10.16 -14.89 33.32
C ARG A 20 -9.89 -16.18 32.56
N THR A 21 -10.45 -16.30 31.37
CA THR A 21 -10.16 -17.44 30.50
C THR A 21 -8.66 -17.41 30.26
N GLY A 22 -7.93 -18.39 30.81
CA GLY A 22 -6.51 -18.57 30.56
C GLY A 22 -6.22 -18.72 29.06
N PHE A 23 -4.95 -18.88 28.69
CA PHE A 23 -4.56 -19.03 27.29
C PHE A 23 -5.29 -20.22 26.64
N ARG A 24 -6.38 -19.95 25.92
CA ARG A 24 -7.18 -20.95 25.21
C ARG A 24 -6.37 -21.42 24.00
N VAL A 25 -5.65 -22.53 24.17
CA VAL A 25 -5.04 -23.29 23.07
C VAL A 25 -6.12 -24.20 22.48
N GLY A 26 -7.19 -23.57 21.96
CA GLY A 26 -8.25 -24.26 21.23
C GLY A 26 -7.99 -24.17 19.73
N PRO A 27 -8.63 -25.04 18.91
CA PRO A 27 -8.52 -25.02 17.45
C PRO A 27 -8.94 -23.69 16.80
N GLU A 28 -9.55 -22.77 17.54
CA GLU A 28 -9.81 -21.38 17.12
C GLU A 28 -8.58 -20.47 17.17
N ASN A 29 -7.62 -20.71 18.07
CA ASN A 29 -6.43 -19.88 18.26
C ASN A 29 -5.15 -20.51 17.68
N LEU A 30 -5.23 -21.74 17.18
CA LEU A 30 -4.17 -22.29 16.34
C LEU A 30 -4.27 -21.67 14.95
N PRO A 31 -3.16 -21.44 14.24
CA PRO A 31 -3.16 -20.98 12.86
C PRO A 31 -4.02 -21.94 12.04
N ASP A 32 -5.26 -21.53 11.80
CA ASP A 32 -6.29 -22.33 11.18
C ASP A 32 -5.72 -22.90 9.88
N GLY A 33 -5.76 -24.23 9.73
CA GLY A 33 -5.02 -24.94 8.70
C GLY A 33 -5.24 -24.33 7.32
N ALA A 34 -4.25 -24.46 6.42
CA ALA A 34 -4.25 -23.80 5.12
C ALA A 34 -5.57 -23.96 4.33
N TRP A 35 -6.27 -25.09 4.50
CA TRP A 35 -7.59 -25.31 3.90
C TRP A 35 -8.72 -24.47 4.47
N LYS A 36 -8.82 -24.27 5.79
CA LYS A 36 -9.87 -23.41 6.35
C LYS A 36 -9.65 -21.94 5.99
N ARG A 37 -8.39 -21.49 5.85
CA ARG A 37 -8.07 -20.18 5.26
C ARG A 37 -8.52 -20.06 3.81
N LYS A 38 -8.32 -21.10 2.99
CA LYS A 38 -8.81 -21.12 1.61
C LYS A 38 -10.34 -21.08 1.57
N VAL A 39 -11.03 -21.89 2.37
CA VAL A 39 -12.50 -21.90 2.43
C VAL A 39 -13.07 -20.56 2.89
N THR A 40 -12.51 -19.96 3.95
CA THR A 40 -12.93 -18.63 4.43
C THR A 40 -12.66 -17.55 3.38
N LYS A 41 -11.53 -17.62 2.66
CA LYS A 41 -11.22 -16.72 1.55
C LYS A 41 -12.20 -16.87 0.39
N ILE A 42 -12.51 -18.10 -0.01
CA ILE A 42 -13.49 -18.41 -1.05
C ILE A 42 -14.87 -17.86 -0.66
N LYS A 43 -15.31 -18.10 0.57
CA LYS A 43 -16.59 -17.57 1.09
C LYS A 43 -16.62 -16.03 1.08
N LYS A 44 -15.58 -15.38 1.59
CA LYS A 44 -15.47 -13.90 1.58
C LYS A 44 -15.50 -13.34 0.15
N ASN A 45 -14.76 -13.95 -0.77
CA ASN A 45 -14.75 -13.56 -2.18
C ASN A 45 -16.12 -13.71 -2.84
N LEU A 46 -16.84 -14.81 -2.56
CA LEU A 46 -18.18 -15.04 -3.10
C LEU A 46 -19.18 -13.99 -2.60
N ILE A 47 -19.12 -13.67 -1.30
CA ILE A 47 -19.95 -12.62 -0.70
C ILE A 47 -19.66 -11.26 -1.32
N GLN A 48 -18.38 -10.90 -1.51
CA GLN A 48 -17.99 -9.63 -2.14
C GLN A 48 -18.50 -9.54 -3.58
N LYS A 49 -18.32 -10.61 -4.39
CA LYS A 49 -18.86 -10.65 -5.76
C LYS A 49 -20.37 -10.46 -5.79
N ALA A 50 -21.09 -11.10 -4.86
CA ALA A 50 -22.55 -10.94 -4.76
C ALA A 50 -22.95 -9.51 -4.36
N LYS A 51 -22.21 -8.87 -3.45
CA LYS A 51 -22.42 -7.46 -3.08
C LYS A 51 -22.19 -6.52 -4.25
N ILE A 52 -21.07 -6.66 -4.94
CA ILE A 52 -20.73 -5.85 -6.13
C ILE A 52 -21.82 -6.01 -7.20
N LYS A 53 -22.29 -7.24 -7.47
CA LYS A 53 -23.37 -7.48 -8.43
C LYS A 53 -24.67 -6.79 -8.02
N LYS A 54 -25.02 -6.80 -6.72
CA LYS A 54 -26.21 -6.11 -6.21
C LYS A 54 -26.09 -4.59 -6.33
N GLU A 55 -24.93 -4.03 -5.97
CA GLU A 55 -24.67 -2.58 -6.09
C GLU A 55 -24.68 -2.16 -7.57
N TYR A 56 -24.05 -2.92 -8.45
CA TYR A 56 -24.06 -2.68 -9.88
C TYR A 56 -25.48 -2.71 -10.46
N ALA A 57 -26.28 -3.71 -10.09
CA ALA A 57 -27.69 -3.77 -10.51
C ALA A 57 -28.49 -2.56 -10.05
N LYS A 58 -28.23 -2.05 -8.83
CA LYS A 58 -28.86 -0.82 -8.33
C LYS A 58 -28.46 0.42 -9.13
N VAL A 59 -27.17 0.60 -9.36
CA VAL A 59 -26.66 1.74 -10.14
C VAL A 59 -27.17 1.69 -11.58
N LYS A 60 -27.16 0.50 -12.20
CA LYS A 60 -27.71 0.31 -13.55
C LYS A 60 -29.19 0.69 -13.63
N ALA A 61 -30.00 0.23 -12.67
CA ALA A 61 -31.41 0.59 -12.60
C ALA A 61 -31.63 2.09 -12.34
N GLN A 62 -30.77 2.74 -11.55
CA GLN A 62 -30.82 4.19 -11.36
C GLN A 62 -30.49 4.95 -12.65
N ILE A 63 -29.44 4.54 -13.38
CA ILE A 63 -29.06 5.14 -14.67
C ILE A 63 -30.18 4.97 -15.70
N GLU A 64 -30.79 3.78 -15.78
CA GLU A 64 -31.93 3.52 -16.67
C GLU A 64 -33.14 4.39 -16.29
N ALA A 65 -33.45 4.52 -14.99
CA ALA A 65 -34.51 5.40 -14.53
C ALA A 65 -34.22 6.90 -14.75
N GLU A 66 -32.96 7.33 -14.64
CA GLU A 66 -32.54 8.70 -14.97
C GLU A 66 -32.63 8.97 -16.48
N LYS A 67 -32.26 7.98 -17.31
CA LYS A 67 -32.43 8.01 -18.77
C LYS A 67 -33.91 8.11 -19.17
N GLU A 68 -34.81 7.45 -18.46
CA GLU A 68 -36.26 7.54 -18.68
C GLU A 68 -36.86 8.88 -18.20
N LYS A 69 -36.33 9.45 -17.10
CA LYS A 69 -36.80 10.74 -16.55
C LYS A 69 -36.30 11.95 -17.32
N HIS A 70 -35.12 11.85 -17.92
CA HIS A 70 -34.57 12.85 -18.80
C HIS A 70 -34.35 12.24 -20.19
N PRO A 71 -35.43 12.05 -20.99
CA PRO A 71 -35.25 11.82 -22.41
C PRO A 71 -34.65 13.12 -22.98
N VAL A 72 -33.33 13.12 -23.15
CA VAL A 72 -32.60 14.25 -23.72
C VAL A 72 -33.21 14.54 -25.09
N VAL A 73 -33.89 15.67 -25.16
CA VAL A 73 -34.20 16.41 -26.37
C VAL A 73 -32.89 16.58 -27.15
N ASN A 74 -32.80 15.88 -28.28
CA ASN A 74 -31.94 16.15 -29.44
C ASN A 74 -30.54 16.73 -29.15
N ASP A 75 -29.55 15.85 -28.96
CA ASP A 75 -28.15 16.14 -29.34
C ASP A 75 -27.66 15.01 -30.27
N PRO A 76 -27.35 15.29 -31.55
CA PRO A 76 -27.02 14.28 -32.55
C PRO A 76 -25.52 13.92 -32.49
N MET A 77 -25.02 13.41 -31.36
CA MET A 77 -23.60 13.02 -31.25
C MET A 77 -23.32 11.80 -30.37
N LEU A 78 -24.28 10.88 -30.23
CA LEU A 78 -24.09 9.65 -29.45
C LEU A 78 -24.75 8.42 -30.07
N LEU A 79 -24.69 8.30 -31.40
CA LEU A 79 -25.16 7.13 -32.15
C LEU A 79 -24.00 6.50 -32.95
N LEU A 80 -23.02 5.90 -32.27
CA LEU A 80 -22.02 5.07 -32.97
C LEU A 80 -21.84 3.63 -32.44
N ASP A 81 -22.45 3.22 -31.31
CA ASP A 81 -22.20 1.87 -30.76
C ASP A 81 -23.46 1.00 -30.66
N ALA A 82 -24.38 1.09 -31.64
CA ALA A 82 -25.63 0.32 -31.65
C ALA A 82 -25.86 -0.54 -32.91
N GLN A 83 -24.83 -0.77 -33.73
CA GLN A 83 -24.94 -1.67 -34.89
C GLN A 83 -23.64 -2.46 -35.10
N GLU A 84 -23.42 -3.51 -34.31
CA GLU A 84 -22.62 -4.68 -34.72
C GLU A 84 -22.83 -5.85 -33.74
N GLU A 85 -24.07 -6.33 -33.69
CA GLU A 85 -24.41 -7.67 -33.18
C GLU A 85 -24.93 -8.46 -34.39
N GLU A 86 -24.03 -9.19 -35.06
CA GLU A 86 -24.30 -10.49 -35.67
C GLU A 86 -22.99 -11.00 -36.29
N LYS A 87 -22.26 -11.84 -35.54
CA LYS A 87 -21.89 -13.19 -35.99
C LYS A 87 -20.84 -13.83 -35.06
N HIS A 88 -21.09 -15.12 -34.82
CA HIS A 88 -20.18 -16.19 -34.39
C HIS A 88 -20.24 -16.68 -32.93
N HIS A 89 -21.09 -17.71 -32.78
CA HIS A 89 -20.72 -19.08 -32.41
C HIS A 89 -20.28 -19.38 -30.97
N HIS A 90 -21.13 -20.18 -30.32
CA HIS A 90 -20.79 -21.18 -29.31
C HIS A 90 -19.50 -21.96 -29.68
N PRO A 91 -18.71 -22.38 -28.68
CA PRO A 91 -18.83 -23.79 -28.35
C PRO A 91 -18.74 -24.13 -26.85
N GLU A 92 -19.42 -25.23 -26.57
CA GLU A 92 -19.38 -26.06 -25.38
C GLU A 92 -18.04 -26.81 -25.25
N HIS A 93 -17.80 -27.28 -24.03
CA HIS A 93 -16.75 -28.15 -23.53
C HIS A 93 -16.20 -29.23 -24.50
N THR A 94 -14.86 -29.29 -24.59
CA THR A 94 -14.10 -30.55 -24.63
C THR A 94 -12.81 -30.40 -23.83
N SER A 95 -12.58 -31.36 -22.94
CA SER A 95 -11.33 -31.59 -22.22
C SER A 95 -10.37 -32.40 -23.08
N GLU A 96 -9.10 -32.01 -23.16
CA GLU A 96 -7.94 -32.91 -23.01
C GLU A 96 -6.60 -32.15 -23.14
N ASP A 97 -5.79 -32.38 -22.10
CA ASP A 97 -4.33 -32.46 -21.98
C ASP A 97 -3.32 -31.72 -22.89
N ASN A 98 -2.27 -31.25 -22.19
CA ASN A 98 -0.87 -31.11 -22.58
C ASN A 98 -0.35 -29.89 -23.40
N ASN A 99 0.39 -29.07 -22.65
CA ASN A 99 1.80 -28.68 -22.90
C ASN A 99 2.10 -27.34 -23.60
N THR A 100 2.97 -26.58 -22.92
CA THR A 100 3.80 -25.43 -23.34
C THR A 100 3.13 -24.32 -24.15
N ASN A 101 2.95 -23.15 -23.52
CA ASN A 101 3.12 -21.89 -24.26
C ASN A 101 3.59 -20.77 -23.32
N ASP A 102 4.83 -20.33 -23.51
CA ASP A 102 5.31 -19.01 -23.10
C ASP A 102 4.40 -17.95 -23.76
N GLN A 103 3.50 -17.34 -22.98
CA GLN A 103 2.75 -16.17 -23.43
C GLN A 103 3.45 -14.90 -22.94
N PRO A 104 3.85 -13.99 -23.85
CA PRO A 104 4.35 -12.68 -23.47
C PRO A 104 3.23 -11.92 -22.73
N ALA A 105 3.61 -11.20 -21.67
CA ALA A 105 2.70 -10.37 -20.91
C ALA A 105 1.90 -9.43 -21.84
N PRO A 106 0.59 -9.21 -21.59
CA PRO A 106 -0.19 -8.28 -22.40
C PRO A 106 0.45 -6.89 -22.36
N PRO A 107 0.46 -6.16 -23.50
CA PRO A 107 1.05 -4.83 -23.55
C PRO A 107 0.34 -3.93 -22.55
N SER A 108 1.13 -3.32 -21.65
CA SER A 108 0.66 -2.26 -20.76
C SER A 108 -0.07 -1.21 -21.59
N PRO A 109 -1.26 -0.71 -21.17
CA PRO A 109 -2.01 0.26 -21.95
C PRO A 109 -1.13 1.49 -22.20
N GLN A 110 -0.84 1.78 -23.48
CA GLN A 110 -0.12 2.98 -23.88
C GLN A 110 -0.93 4.19 -23.43
N LEU A 111 -0.31 5.02 -22.59
CA LEU A 111 -0.92 6.27 -22.14
C LEU A 111 -1.04 7.20 -23.35
N HIS A 112 -2.17 7.92 -23.45
CA HIS A 112 -2.38 8.91 -24.51
C HIS A 112 -1.24 9.95 -24.49
N PRO A 113 -0.72 10.42 -25.64
CA PRO A 113 0.46 11.29 -25.69
C PRO A 113 0.33 12.57 -24.84
N SER A 114 -0.88 13.15 -24.80
CA SER A 114 -1.21 14.29 -23.92
C SER A 114 -0.98 14.00 -22.44
N ARG A 115 -1.30 12.78 -21.98
CA ARG A 115 -1.10 12.36 -20.59
C ARG A 115 0.38 12.11 -20.29
N GLN A 116 1.15 11.67 -21.28
CA GLN A 116 2.58 11.46 -21.17
C GLN A 116 3.33 12.79 -21.04
N ALA A 117 2.95 13.81 -21.82
CA ALA A 117 3.50 15.17 -21.72
C ALA A 117 3.26 15.83 -20.35
N MET A 118 2.15 15.54 -19.67
CA MET A 118 1.88 16.03 -18.30
C MET A 118 2.69 15.30 -17.22
N LEU A 119 3.05 14.03 -17.46
CA LEU A 119 3.88 13.25 -16.53
C LEU A 119 5.36 13.61 -16.66
N ASP A 120 5.82 13.88 -17.88
CA ASP A 120 7.22 14.23 -18.15
C ASP A 120 7.55 15.68 -17.74
N ASN A 121 6.55 16.57 -17.71
CA ASN A 121 6.68 17.95 -17.24
C ASN A 121 5.85 18.20 -15.97
N PRO A 122 6.27 17.72 -14.79
CA PRO A 122 5.64 18.13 -13.55
C PRO A 122 5.83 19.65 -13.38
N PRO A 123 4.78 20.43 -13.09
CA PRO A 123 4.91 21.87 -12.91
C PRO A 123 5.84 22.15 -11.74
N THR A 124 7.00 22.74 -12.04
CA THR A 124 7.91 23.29 -11.05
C THR A 124 7.29 24.56 -10.46
N PRO A 125 7.32 24.79 -9.13
CA PRO A 125 6.72 25.95 -8.48
C PRO A 125 7.47 27.28 -8.73
N ALA A 126 8.30 27.38 -9.78
CA ALA A 126 9.23 28.48 -10.01
C ALA A 126 8.80 29.47 -11.11
N SER A 127 7.69 29.24 -11.80
CA SER A 127 7.20 30.15 -12.86
C SER A 127 5.79 30.68 -12.55
N ALA A 128 5.70 31.54 -11.54
CA ALA A 128 4.60 32.50 -11.42
C ALA A 128 5.10 33.86 -11.95
N PRO A 129 4.37 34.54 -12.85
CA PRO A 129 4.77 35.85 -13.34
C PRO A 129 4.65 36.88 -12.21
N THR A 130 5.78 37.42 -11.77
CA THR A 130 5.85 38.57 -10.86
C THR A 130 5.40 39.82 -11.59
N ALA A 131 4.12 40.17 -11.45
CA ALA A 131 3.61 41.47 -11.83
C ALA A 131 4.16 42.54 -10.89
N ALA A 132 4.75 43.57 -11.48
CA ALA A 132 5.25 44.77 -10.83
C ALA A 132 4.18 45.48 -10.02
N LEU A 133 4.52 45.94 -8.81
CA LEU A 133 3.91 47.12 -8.21
C LEU A 133 4.97 47.93 -7.44
N ASP A 134 5.30 49.04 -8.07
CA ASP A 134 5.78 50.31 -7.53
C ASP A 134 4.93 50.77 -6.33
N GLY A 135 5.55 51.48 -5.38
CA GLY A 135 4.84 51.94 -4.17
C GLY A 135 5.73 52.48 -3.05
N SER A 136 6.32 53.65 -3.30
CA SER A 136 6.42 54.79 -2.35
C SER A 136 7.11 54.61 -0.98
N ASN A 137 8.30 55.24 -0.86
CA ASN A 137 8.78 55.84 0.39
C ASN A 137 7.78 56.89 0.91
N PRO A 138 7.64 57.06 2.23
CA PRO A 138 8.16 58.32 2.79
C PRO A 138 8.71 58.24 4.23
N ASN A 139 9.67 59.12 4.52
CA ASN A 139 9.93 59.91 5.74
C ASN A 139 11.44 59.92 6.06
N LEU A 140 12.16 61.00 5.76
CA LEU A 140 12.25 62.26 6.51
C LEU A 140 12.89 62.04 7.90
N ASP A 141 14.22 62.07 7.89
CA ASP A 141 15.06 62.22 9.07
C ASP A 141 15.01 63.68 9.54
N ASP A 142 14.39 63.92 10.70
CA ASP A 142 14.46 65.18 11.46
C ASP A 142 15.41 64.99 12.66
N PRO A 143 16.55 65.69 12.75
CA PRO A 143 17.55 65.45 13.78
C PRO A 143 17.45 66.48 14.91
N THR A 144 16.37 66.49 15.69
CA THR A 144 16.28 67.41 16.84
C THR A 144 15.50 66.87 18.04
N HIS A 145 16.05 65.90 18.79
CA HIS A 145 15.71 65.70 20.22
C HIS A 145 16.67 64.75 20.97
N PRO A 146 17.48 65.25 21.94
CA PRO A 146 18.43 64.42 22.69
C PRO A 146 17.86 63.98 24.05
N ASP A 147 16.71 63.31 24.09
CA ASP A 147 16.17 62.81 25.38
C ASP A 147 15.29 61.54 25.26
N ARG A 148 15.71 60.59 24.42
CA ARG A 148 15.04 59.27 24.32
C ARG A 148 15.89 58.17 24.96
N GLN A 149 15.57 57.90 26.23
CA GLN A 149 15.99 56.72 27.00
C GLN A 149 16.08 55.45 26.12
N PRO A 150 17.08 54.57 26.31
CA PRO A 150 17.21 53.32 25.56
C PRO A 150 16.12 52.34 26.03
N ARG A 151 14.92 52.49 25.46
CA ARG A 151 13.84 51.51 25.60
C ARG A 151 14.38 50.19 25.09
N ARG A 152 14.63 49.28 26.06
CA ARG A 152 14.83 47.84 25.89
C ARG A 152 14.07 47.38 24.65
N GLN A 153 14.77 47.24 23.53
CA GLN A 153 14.19 46.76 22.30
C GLN A 153 13.92 45.28 22.50
N GLN A 154 12.77 44.98 23.10
CA GLN A 154 12.14 43.68 23.06
C GLN A 154 12.06 43.33 21.58
N ARG A 155 13.02 42.52 21.11
CA ARG A 155 13.13 42.09 19.71
C ARG A 155 11.80 41.41 19.41
N LYS A 156 10.91 42.13 18.72
CA LYS A 156 9.60 41.63 18.34
C LYS A 156 9.88 40.37 17.52
N LYS A 157 9.42 39.21 18.01
CA LYS A 157 9.56 37.96 17.26
C LYS A 157 8.87 38.19 15.92
N LEU A 158 9.66 38.18 14.84
CA LEU A 158 9.11 38.32 13.49
C LEU A 158 8.08 37.22 13.29
N ARG A 159 6.94 37.60 12.73
CA ARG A 159 5.90 36.63 12.39
C ARG A 159 6.49 35.68 11.33
N PRO A 160 6.26 34.37 11.43
CA PRO A 160 6.71 33.42 10.43
C PRO A 160 6.17 33.84 9.06
N ASP A 161 7.04 33.83 8.06
CA ASP A 161 6.69 34.15 6.68
C ASP A 161 5.58 33.21 6.17
N TYR A 162 4.76 33.67 5.22
CA TYR A 162 3.50 33.00 4.83
C TYR A 162 3.71 31.53 4.43
N TYR A 163 4.83 31.22 3.77
CA TYR A 163 5.16 29.88 3.28
C TYR A 163 6.12 29.08 4.18
N SER A 164 6.60 29.67 5.27
CA SER A 164 7.59 29.02 6.16
C SER A 164 7.07 27.71 6.76
N LYS A 165 5.77 27.66 7.10
CA LYS A 165 5.12 26.45 7.61
C LYS A 165 5.00 25.37 6.54
N GLU A 166 4.65 25.75 5.32
CA GLU A 166 4.48 24.82 4.20
C GLU A 166 5.81 24.20 3.77
N LEU A 167 6.88 24.99 3.70
CA LEU A 167 8.22 24.47 3.42
C LEU A 167 8.67 23.49 4.50
N SER A 168 8.42 23.79 5.77
CA SER A 168 8.75 22.88 6.89
C SER A 168 7.92 21.58 6.84
N ALA A 169 6.66 21.65 6.42
CA ALA A 169 5.80 20.49 6.26
C ALA A 169 6.24 19.63 5.06
N ALA A 170 6.62 20.27 3.95
CA ALA A 170 7.16 19.59 2.78
C ALA A 170 8.49 18.89 3.08
N GLN A 171 9.38 19.53 3.84
CA GLN A 171 10.64 18.92 4.30
C GLN A 171 10.37 17.70 5.19
N LYS A 172 9.49 17.82 6.18
CA LYS A 172 9.10 16.69 7.04
C LYS A 172 8.47 15.54 6.26
N ALA A 173 7.67 15.85 5.24
CA ALA A 173 7.07 14.83 4.37
C ALA A 173 8.13 14.09 3.55
N LYS A 174 9.13 14.80 3.00
CA LYS A 174 10.27 14.22 2.29
C LYS A 174 11.09 13.31 3.22
N GLU A 175 11.46 13.80 4.39
CA GLU A 175 12.22 13.01 5.37
C GLU A 175 11.46 11.75 5.83
N ALA A 176 10.14 11.84 6.01
CA ALA A 176 9.31 10.68 6.37
C ALA A 176 9.23 9.66 5.22
N ALA A 177 9.17 10.11 3.97
CA ALA A 177 9.21 9.24 2.80
C ALA A 177 10.57 8.56 2.64
N GLU A 178 11.67 9.30 2.80
CA GLU A 178 13.03 8.76 2.75
C GLU A 178 13.29 7.74 3.87
N LYS A 179 12.80 7.97 5.08
CA LYS A 179 12.89 6.99 6.17
C LYS A 179 12.15 5.69 5.83
N ARG A 180 10.96 5.78 5.23
CA ARG A 180 10.21 4.61 4.77
C ARG A 180 10.96 3.87 3.65
N GLN A 181 11.55 4.60 2.71
CA GLN A 181 12.35 4.00 1.64
C GLN A 181 13.60 3.31 2.18
N ALA A 182 14.33 3.95 3.10
CA ALA A 182 15.53 3.39 3.73
C ALA A 182 15.22 2.10 4.51
N GLU A 183 14.07 2.03 5.19
CA GLU A 183 13.63 0.81 5.88
C GLU A 183 13.30 -0.32 4.89
N ILE A 184 12.62 0.00 3.78
CA ILE A 184 12.34 -0.95 2.70
C ILE A 184 13.64 -1.47 2.09
N GLU A 185 14.56 -0.58 1.73
CA GLU A 185 15.87 -0.94 1.17
C GLU A 185 16.68 -1.82 2.11
N ARG A 186 16.69 -1.53 3.42
CA ARG A 186 17.38 -2.36 4.41
C ARG A 186 16.81 -3.78 4.40
N ARG A 187 15.48 -3.91 4.38
CA ARG A 187 14.79 -5.20 4.35
C ARG A 187 15.03 -5.95 3.05
N GLU A 188 15.09 -5.26 1.93
CA GLU A 188 15.40 -5.83 0.62
C GLU A 188 16.85 -6.30 0.55
N LYS A 189 17.82 -5.52 1.04
CA LYS A 189 19.23 -5.89 1.13
C LYS A 189 19.42 -7.15 1.98
N GLU A 190 18.74 -7.27 3.12
CA GLU A 190 18.77 -8.48 3.95
C GLU A 190 18.19 -9.70 3.22
N ARG A 191 17.04 -9.54 2.55
CA ARG A 191 16.44 -10.61 1.74
C ARG A 191 17.35 -11.02 0.58
N GLN A 192 17.94 -10.06 -0.13
CA GLN A 192 18.85 -10.29 -1.24
C GLN A 192 20.12 -11.00 -0.78
N ALA A 193 20.70 -10.61 0.36
CA ALA A 193 21.85 -11.31 0.94
C ALA A 193 21.50 -12.77 1.26
N ARG A 194 20.35 -13.02 1.89
CA ARG A 194 19.89 -14.38 2.19
C ARG A 194 19.64 -15.23 0.93
N ILE A 195 19.10 -14.62 -0.13
CA ILE A 195 18.90 -15.28 -1.42
C ILE A 195 20.26 -15.58 -2.06
N ALA A 196 21.18 -14.61 -2.10
CA ALA A 196 22.51 -14.77 -2.67
C ALA A 196 23.31 -15.87 -1.97
N ASP A 197 23.25 -15.95 -0.64
CA ASP A 197 23.89 -17.03 0.13
C ASP A 197 23.30 -18.40 -0.21
N ARG A 198 21.97 -18.48 -0.36
CA ARG A 198 21.28 -19.71 -0.78
C ARG A 198 21.67 -20.10 -2.20
N GLU A 199 21.78 -19.15 -3.12
CA GLU A 199 22.18 -19.40 -4.51
C GLU A 199 23.64 -19.81 -4.61
N ARG A 200 24.54 -19.15 -3.88
CA ARG A 200 25.96 -19.53 -3.76
C ARG A 200 26.07 -20.96 -3.24
N PHE A 201 25.38 -21.29 -2.16
CA PHE A 201 25.35 -22.64 -1.61
C PHE A 201 24.79 -23.65 -2.61
N ARG A 202 23.68 -23.32 -3.30
CA ARG A 202 23.08 -24.17 -4.34
C ARG A 202 24.05 -24.42 -5.48
N LYS A 203 24.73 -23.39 -5.97
CA LYS A 203 25.72 -23.47 -7.07
C LYS A 203 26.92 -24.30 -6.68
N GLN A 204 27.45 -24.12 -5.46
CA GLN A 204 28.55 -24.93 -4.94
C GLN A 204 28.13 -26.39 -4.75
N MET A 205 26.94 -26.66 -4.22
CA MET A 205 26.40 -28.02 -4.12
C MET A 205 26.16 -28.66 -5.49
N ALA A 206 25.67 -27.91 -6.46
CA ALA A 206 25.51 -28.41 -7.83
C ALA A 206 26.87 -28.74 -8.46
N LYS A 207 27.88 -27.89 -8.25
CA LYS A 207 29.27 -28.14 -8.70
C LYS A 207 29.89 -29.36 -8.04
N ALA A 208 29.61 -29.58 -6.76
CA ALA A 208 30.10 -30.74 -6.01
C ALA A 208 29.36 -32.05 -6.41
N LYS A 209 28.05 -31.95 -6.67
CA LYS A 209 27.21 -33.05 -7.16
C LYS A 209 27.43 -33.40 -8.63
N ALA A 210 28.06 -32.52 -9.40
CA ALA A 210 28.38 -32.78 -10.80
C ALA A 210 29.27 -34.03 -10.91
N PRO A 211 28.88 -35.04 -11.70
CA PRO A 211 29.65 -36.27 -11.84
C PRO A 211 31.07 -35.98 -12.35
N GLY A 212 32.05 -36.75 -11.87
CA GLY A 212 33.42 -36.67 -12.39
C GLY A 212 33.51 -37.20 -13.81
N PHE A 213 34.40 -36.60 -14.62
CA PHE A 213 34.64 -36.83 -16.06
C PHE A 213 34.94 -38.28 -16.51
N LYS A 214 34.95 -39.30 -15.63
CA LYS A 214 35.32 -40.68 -16.00
C LYS A 214 34.33 -41.77 -15.59
N ASP A 215 33.80 -41.76 -14.36
CA ASP A 215 32.99 -42.89 -13.87
C ASP A 215 31.53 -42.53 -13.51
N GLY A 216 31.11 -41.27 -13.69
CA GLY A 216 29.76 -40.83 -13.28
C GLY A 216 29.51 -40.81 -11.76
N LYS A 217 30.44 -41.34 -10.95
CA LYS A 217 30.35 -41.42 -9.48
C LYS A 217 30.51 -40.03 -8.85
N ARG A 218 29.69 -39.75 -7.83
CA ARG A 218 29.75 -38.52 -7.03
C ARG A 218 31.03 -38.49 -6.20
N LYS A 219 31.74 -37.36 -6.21
CA LYS A 219 32.95 -37.17 -5.39
C LYS A 219 32.57 -36.60 -4.02
N VAL A 220 32.31 -37.48 -3.06
CA VAL A 220 31.88 -37.14 -1.68
C VAL A 220 32.81 -36.10 -1.01
N GLY A 221 34.11 -36.15 -1.29
CA GLY A 221 35.07 -35.17 -0.76
C GLY A 221 34.76 -33.72 -1.14
N ARG A 222 34.16 -33.45 -2.30
CA ARG A 222 33.77 -32.08 -2.71
C ARG A 222 32.50 -31.58 -2.01
N GLU A 223 31.59 -32.49 -1.65
CA GLU A 223 30.34 -32.18 -0.95
C GLU A 223 30.58 -32.02 0.56
N SER A 224 31.57 -32.75 1.12
CA SER A 224 31.86 -32.78 2.55
C SER A 224 32.03 -31.39 3.19
N LYS A 225 32.82 -30.50 2.59
CA LYS A 225 33.08 -29.15 3.12
C LYS A 225 31.82 -28.28 3.20
N LEU A 226 30.97 -28.32 2.17
CA LEU A 226 29.72 -27.54 2.14
C LEU A 226 28.71 -28.06 3.16
N LEU A 227 28.67 -29.38 3.36
CA LEU A 227 27.83 -30.00 4.37
C LEU A 227 28.31 -29.66 5.77
N LEU A 228 29.62 -29.62 6.01
CA LEU A 228 30.19 -29.18 7.28
C LEU A 228 29.85 -27.71 7.59
N ASP A 229 30.02 -26.79 6.64
CA ASP A 229 29.65 -25.37 6.82
C ASP A 229 28.16 -25.20 7.14
N ARG A 230 27.30 -26.07 6.59
CA ARG A 230 25.86 -26.07 6.88
C ARG A 230 25.56 -26.61 8.28
N VAL A 231 26.23 -27.68 8.71
CA VAL A 231 26.10 -28.24 10.06
C VAL A 231 26.61 -27.23 11.09
N GLN A 232 27.73 -26.57 10.84
CA GLN A 232 28.27 -25.53 11.71
C GLN A 232 27.29 -24.36 11.89
N ARG A 233 26.60 -23.94 10.81
CA ARG A 233 25.54 -22.92 10.89
C ARG A 233 24.35 -23.37 11.75
N ILE A 234 23.83 -24.58 11.51
CA ILE A 234 22.69 -25.12 12.26
C ILE A 234 23.03 -25.30 13.75
N VAL A 235 24.23 -25.78 14.06
CA VAL A 235 24.69 -25.98 15.44
C VAL A 235 25.02 -24.64 16.13
N GLY A 236 25.52 -23.65 15.38
CA GLY A 236 25.81 -22.31 15.90
C GLY A 236 24.58 -21.42 16.10
N GLU A 237 23.51 -21.62 15.34
CA GLU A 237 22.21 -20.94 15.52
C GLU A 237 21.38 -21.53 16.67
N GLY A 238 21.75 -22.73 17.16
CA GLY A 238 21.05 -23.46 18.23
C GLY A 238 21.68 -23.35 19.62
N LYS A 239 22.73 -22.55 19.78
CA LYS A 239 23.35 -22.17 21.07
C LYS A 239 23.14 -20.69 21.32
#